data_AF-A0A077WQL2-F1
#
_entry.id   AF-A0A077WQL2-F1
#
_cell.length_a   1.000
_cell.length_b   1.000
_cell.length_c   1.000
_cell.angle_alpha   90.00
_cell.angle_beta   90.00
_cell.angle_gamma   90.00
#
_symmetry.space_group_name_H-M   'P 1'
#
loop_
_entity.id
_entity.type
_entity.pdbx_description
1 polymer ?
#
loop_
_entity_poly.entity_id
_entity_poly.type
_entity_poly.pdbx_seq_one_letter_code
_entity_poly.pdbx_strand_id
1 'polypeptide(L)'
;MMGSSSIGVLGDQIIIDEPPNGAAFHAGATIDIRYRVQFNGMASLNSAAVSIAEVDSKKVVSVFPNATWVRTADGPRSAHDEWQIPYNMPNGSYNMLVTGL
;
A
#
# COMPACT_ATOMS: atom_id res chain seq x y z
N MET A 1 -23.48 41.60 0.48
CA MET A 1 -22.62 40.58 1.12
C MET A 1 -22.33 39.51 0.09
N MET A 2 -21.06 39.29 -0.26
CA MET A 2 -20.66 38.12 -1.06
C MET A 2 -20.12 37.07 -0.10
N GLY A 3 -20.69 35.86 -0.13
CA GLY A 3 -20.12 34.70 0.52
C GLY A 3 -19.39 33.87 -0.53
N SER A 4 -18.16 33.47 -0.24
CA SER A 4 -17.49 32.42 -1.01
C SER A 4 -17.57 31.10 -0.25
N SER A 5 -17.81 30.03 -0.98
CA SER A 5 -17.74 28.65 -0.48
C SER A 5 -16.64 27.93 -1.24
N SER A 6 -15.70 27.32 -0.53
CA SER A 6 -14.72 26.41 -1.10
C SER A 6 -15.32 25.01 -1.21
N ILE A 7 -15.21 24.42 -2.41
CA ILE A 7 -15.55 23.02 -2.65
C ILE A 7 -14.24 22.24 -2.62
N GLY A 8 -14.11 21.31 -1.67
CA GLY A 8 -13.01 20.34 -1.63
C GLY A 8 -13.44 19.06 -2.36
N VAL A 9 -12.74 18.70 -3.43
CA VAL A 9 -12.87 17.37 -4.03
C VAL A 9 -11.92 16.45 -3.28
N LEU A 10 -12.46 15.47 -2.56
CA LEU A 10 -11.68 14.42 -1.93
C LEU A 10 -11.34 13.35 -2.97
N GLY A 11 -10.14 12.77 -2.87
CA GLY A 11 -9.75 11.58 -3.62
C GLY A 11 -9.72 10.37 -2.70
N ASP A 12 -9.80 9.18 -3.27
CA ASP A 12 -9.62 7.93 -2.52
C ASP A 12 -8.22 7.90 -1.89
N GLN A 13 -8.14 7.32 -0.69
CA GLN A 13 -6.90 7.24 0.08
C GLN A 13 -6.48 5.80 0.25
N ILE A 14 -5.18 5.53 0.06
CA ILE A 14 -4.56 4.25 0.41
C ILE A 14 -3.97 4.38 1.82
N ILE A 15 -4.36 3.46 2.70
CA ILE A 15 -3.88 3.33 4.06
C ILE A 15 -3.14 2.01 4.15
N ILE A 16 -1.87 2.05 4.55
CA ILE A 16 -1.06 0.86 4.81
C ILE A 16 -1.24 0.49 6.28
N ASP A 17 -1.73 -0.72 6.54
CA ASP A 17 -1.90 -1.23 7.90
C ASP A 17 -0.67 -2.02 8.34
N GLU A 18 -0.06 -2.81 7.43
CA GLU A 18 1.14 -3.62 7.68
C GLU A 18 2.07 -3.63 6.45
N PRO A 19 3.41 -3.70 6.64
CA PRO A 19 4.10 -3.62 7.93
C PRO A 19 4.13 -2.17 8.49
N PRO A 20 4.39 -1.97 9.79
CA PRO A 20 4.47 -0.65 10.38
C PRO A 20 5.67 0.12 9.83
N ASN A 21 5.53 1.44 9.69
CA ASN A 21 6.63 2.29 9.27
C ASN A 21 7.80 2.20 10.27
N GLY A 22 9.01 1.94 9.76
CA GLY A 22 10.23 1.79 10.57
C GLY A 22 10.39 0.42 11.25
N ALA A 23 9.54 -0.57 10.94
CA ALA A 23 9.74 -1.93 11.42
C ALA A 23 11.03 -2.55 10.86
N ALA A 24 11.68 -3.38 11.67
CA ALA A 24 12.91 -4.08 11.32
C ALA A 24 12.65 -5.59 11.23
N PHE A 25 13.11 -6.20 10.15
CA PHE A 25 12.94 -7.63 9.87
C PHE A 25 14.27 -8.25 9.49
N HIS A 26 14.41 -9.57 9.70
CA HIS A 26 15.56 -10.33 9.25
C HIS A 26 15.29 -11.01 7.91
N ALA A 27 16.34 -11.28 7.14
CA ALA A 27 16.26 -12.07 5.92
C ALA A 27 15.65 -13.45 6.20
N GLY A 28 14.73 -13.90 5.35
CA GLY A 28 13.99 -15.16 5.53
C GLY A 28 12.68 -15.04 6.32
N ALA A 29 12.44 -13.93 7.01
CA ALA A 29 11.18 -13.71 7.73
C ALA A 29 10.00 -13.57 6.77
N THR A 30 8.84 -14.05 7.19
CA THR A 30 7.56 -13.77 6.53
C THR A 30 6.97 -12.50 7.13
N ILE A 31 6.58 -11.56 6.29
CA ILE A 31 5.87 -10.34 6.68
C ILE A 31 4.45 -10.33 6.13
N ASP A 32 3.53 -9.77 6.92
CA ASP A 32 2.17 -9.44 6.48
C ASP A 32 2.22 -8.13 5.67
N ILE A 33 1.60 -8.13 4.50
CA ILE A 33 1.37 -6.96 3.68
C ILE A 33 -0.14 -6.71 3.67
N ARG A 34 -0.55 -5.63 4.34
CA ARG A 34 -1.95 -5.25 4.44
C ARG A 34 -2.15 -3.78 4.18
N TYR A 35 -3.09 -3.48 3.31
CA TYR A 35 -3.50 -2.11 3.03
C TYR A 35 -4.98 -2.06 2.69
N ARG A 36 -5.55 -0.86 2.83
CA ARG A 36 -6.96 -0.60 2.58
C ARG A 36 -7.15 0.72 1.85
N VAL A 37 -8.15 0.75 0.98
CA VAL A 37 -8.61 1.96 0.28
C VAL A 37 -9.83 2.51 1.01
N GLN A 38 -9.71 3.75 1.46
CA GLN A 38 -10.82 4.53 1.97
C GLN A 38 -11.39 5.40 0.84
N PHE A 39 -12.64 5.11 0.48
CA PHE A 39 -13.39 5.87 -0.52
C PHE A 39 -13.80 7.21 0.08
N ASN A 40 -13.11 8.27 -0.31
CA ASN A 40 -13.46 9.63 0.12
C ASN A 40 -13.97 10.47 -1.05
N GLY A 41 -13.86 10.02 -2.30
CA GLY A 41 -14.43 10.74 -3.45
C GLY A 41 -14.62 9.92 -4.73
N MET A 42 -14.45 10.55 -5.89
CA MET A 42 -14.91 9.99 -7.19
C MET A 42 -13.97 8.97 -7.82
N ALA A 43 -12.71 8.94 -7.44
CA ALA A 43 -11.68 8.14 -8.11
C ALA A 43 -11.75 6.68 -7.65
N SER A 44 -12.74 5.92 -8.13
CA SER A 44 -12.98 4.53 -7.74
C SER A 44 -11.78 3.62 -8.04
N LEU A 45 -10.85 3.50 -7.09
CA LEU A 45 -9.72 2.58 -7.20
C LEU A 45 -10.23 1.14 -7.25
N ASN A 46 -10.05 0.48 -8.39
CA ASN A 46 -10.58 -0.87 -8.61
C ASN A 46 -9.58 -1.95 -8.26
N SER A 47 -8.29 -1.60 -8.31
CA SER A 47 -7.17 -2.43 -7.95
C SER A 47 -6.02 -1.58 -7.42
N ALA A 48 -4.99 -2.24 -6.89
CA ALA A 48 -3.71 -1.63 -6.57
C ALA A 48 -2.62 -2.69 -6.69
N ALA A 49 -1.43 -2.24 -7.04
CA ALA A 49 -0.24 -3.06 -7.07
C ALA A 49 0.67 -2.66 -5.90
N VAL A 50 1.35 -3.65 -5.32
CA VAL A 50 2.38 -3.42 -4.31
C VAL A 50 3.74 -3.76 -4.91
N SER A 51 4.75 -2.97 -4.57
CA SER A 51 6.14 -3.28 -4.85
C SER A 51 7.02 -2.92 -3.65
N ILE A 52 8.14 -3.62 -3.53
CA ILE A 52 9.17 -3.30 -2.54
C ILE A 52 10.41 -2.88 -3.28
N ALA A 53 10.96 -1.72 -2.90
CA ALA A 53 12.15 -1.15 -3.52
C ALA A 53 13.17 -0.72 -2.47
N GLU A 54 14.45 -0.95 -2.77
CA GLU A 54 15.54 -0.44 -1.93
C GLU A 54 15.56 1.09 -1.97
N VAL A 55 15.74 1.73 -0.80
CA VAL A 55 15.65 3.19 -0.67
C VAL A 55 16.70 3.90 -1.50
N ASP A 56 17.95 3.44 -1.49
CA ASP A 56 19.07 4.14 -2.12
C ASP A 56 19.14 3.88 -3.62
N SER A 57 19.10 2.60 -4.02
CA SER A 57 19.23 2.21 -5.43
C SER A 57 17.93 2.33 -6.24
N LYS A 58 16.78 2.46 -5.56
CA LYS A 58 15.42 2.37 -6.13
C LYS A 58 15.14 1.05 -6.86
N LYS A 59 15.99 0.03 -6.68
CA LYS A 59 15.81 -1.27 -7.29
C LYS A 59 14.59 -1.97 -6.70
N VAL A 60 13.64 -2.34 -7.56
CA VAL A 60 12.50 -3.18 -7.18
C VAL A 60 13.00 -4.60 -6.91
N VAL A 61 12.70 -5.11 -5.72
CA VAL A 61 13.10 -6.45 -5.27
C VAL A 61 11.92 -7.43 -5.24
N SER A 62 10.69 -6.91 -5.17
CA SER A 62 9.47 -7.71 -5.24
C SER A 62 8.33 -6.90 -5.85
N VAL A 63 7.44 -7.60 -6.56
CA VAL A 63 6.18 -7.08 -7.09
C VAL A 63 5.09 -8.07 -6.73
N PHE A 64 4.01 -7.57 -6.15
CA PHE A 64 2.86 -8.36 -5.72
C PHE A 64 1.74 -8.11 -6.72
N PRO A 65 1.54 -9.03 -7.68
CA PRO A 65 0.68 -8.74 -8.82
C PRO A 65 -0.79 -8.61 -8.41
N ASN A 66 -1.27 -9.30 -7.36
CA ASN A 66 -2.67 -9.22 -6.93
C ASN A 66 -2.83 -9.62 -5.45
N ALA A 67 -2.71 -8.68 -4.51
CA ALA A 67 -3.24 -8.92 -3.17
C ALA A 67 -4.77 -9.12 -3.28
N THR A 68 -5.33 -10.12 -2.60
CA THR A 68 -6.76 -10.47 -2.77
C THR A 68 -7.64 -9.34 -2.27
N TRP A 69 -8.37 -8.70 -3.18
CA TRP A 69 -9.27 -7.59 -2.89
C TRP A 69 -10.54 -8.09 -2.22
N VAL A 70 -10.70 -7.73 -0.94
CA VAL A 70 -11.97 -7.92 -0.25
C VAL A 70 -12.82 -6.67 -0.47
N ARG A 71 -13.90 -6.84 -1.24
CA ARG A 71 -14.95 -5.81 -1.41
C ARG A 71 -16.03 -6.05 -0.36
N THR A 72 -16.17 -5.13 0.57
CA THR A 72 -17.37 -5.06 1.42
C THR A 72 -18.32 -4.03 0.83
N ALA A 73 -19.63 -4.29 0.87
CA ALA A 73 -20.64 -3.42 0.22
C ALA A 73 -20.59 -1.98 0.75
N ASP A 74 -20.29 -1.82 2.04
CA ASP A 74 -20.35 -0.55 2.76
C ASP A 74 -19.04 -0.22 3.52
N GLY A 75 -17.95 -0.96 3.27
CA GLY A 75 -16.71 -0.86 4.02
C GLY A 75 -15.47 -0.61 3.16
N PRO A 76 -14.30 -0.38 3.78
CA PRO A 76 -13.05 -0.18 3.05
C PRO A 76 -12.73 -1.42 2.21
N ARG A 77 -12.21 -1.19 1.00
CA ARG A 77 -11.66 -2.28 0.21
C ARG A 77 -10.26 -2.57 0.75
N SER A 78 -10.03 -3.78 1.23
CA SER A 78 -8.72 -4.19 1.75
C SER A 78 -8.07 -5.22 0.86
N ALA A 79 -6.74 -5.25 0.87
CA ALA A 79 -5.98 -6.32 0.29
C ALA A 79 -4.96 -6.84 1.31
N HIS A 80 -4.73 -8.15 1.26
CA HIS A 80 -3.82 -8.86 2.14
C HIS A 80 -2.99 -9.84 1.32
N ASP A 81 -1.70 -9.91 1.61
CA ASP A 81 -0.76 -10.89 1.08
C ASP A 81 0.36 -11.14 2.09
N GLU A 82 1.07 -12.26 1.96
CA GLU A 82 2.26 -12.57 2.76
C GLU A 82 3.50 -12.54 1.87
N TRP A 83 4.58 -11.94 2.36
CA TRP A 83 5.85 -11.92 1.65
C TRP A 83 6.97 -12.51 2.49
N GLN A 84 7.64 -13.52 1.96
CA GLN A 84 8.88 -14.01 2.53
C GLN A 84 10.06 -13.18 2.03
N ILE A 85 10.75 -12.53 2.96
CA ILE A 85 11.99 -11.81 2.68
C ILE A 85 13.03 -12.81 2.14
N PRO A 86 13.63 -12.57 0.96
CA PRO A 86 14.67 -13.44 0.44
C PRO A 86 15.83 -13.62 1.44
N TYR A 87 16.32 -14.84 1.62
CA TYR A 87 17.43 -15.14 2.54
C TYR A 87 18.73 -14.42 2.20
N ASN A 88 18.91 -14.01 0.95
CA ASN A 88 20.07 -13.29 0.43
C ASN A 88 19.83 -11.77 0.29
N MET A 89 18.77 -11.24 0.89
CA MET A 89 18.47 -9.82 0.84
C MET A 89 19.55 -9.01 1.59
N PRO A 90 20.19 -8.01 0.96
CA PRO A 90 21.16 -7.16 1.63
C PRO A 90 20.55 -6.42 2.82
N ASN A 91 21.38 -6.08 3.81
CA ASN A 91 20.96 -5.16 4.86
C ASN A 91 20.74 -3.77 4.26
N GLY A 92 19.62 -3.14 4.58
CA GLY A 92 19.29 -1.83 4.07
C GLY A 92 17.88 -1.38 4.44
N SER A 93 17.53 -0.19 3.98
CA SER A 93 16.17 0.34 4.08
C SER A 93 15.40 0.05 2.80
N TYR A 94 14.15 -0.37 2.95
CA TYR A 94 13.27 -0.70 1.84
C TYR A 94 11.94 0.02 2.01
N ASN A 95 11.42 0.55 0.91
CA ASN A 95 10.11 1.16 0.85
C ASN A 95 9.11 0.16 0.27
N MET A 96 7.94 0.07 0.90
CA MET A 96 6.76 -0.49 0.27
C MET A 96 6.02 0.62 -0.48
N LEU A 97 5.73 0.38 -1.74
CA LEU A 97 5.04 1.30 -2.63
C LEU A 97 3.71 0.65 -3.03
N VAL A 98 2.61 1.33 -2.70
CA VAL A 98 1.26 0.90 -3.10
C VAL A 98 0.72 1.90 -4.12
N THR A 99 0.38 1.40 -5.31
CA THR A 99 -0.10 2.22 -6.43
C THR A 99 -1.51 1.78 -6.80
N GLY A 100 -2.48 2.70 -6.73
CA GLY A 100 -3.84 2.46 -7.19
C GLY A 100 -3.94 2.39 -8.72
N LEU A 101 -4.77 1.48 -9.22
CA LEU A 101 -5.04 1.20 -10.64
C LEU A 101 -6.55 1.17 -10.93
#